data_AF-A0A937FY41-F1
#
_entry.id   AF-A0A937FY41-F1
#
_cell.length_a   1.000
_cell.length_b   1.000
_cell.length_c   1.000
_cell.angle_alpha   90.00
_cell.angle_beta   90.00
_cell.angle_gamma   90.00
#
_symmetry.space_group_name_H-M   'P 1'
#
loop_
_entity.id
_entity.type
_entity.pdbx_description
1 polymer ?
#
loop_
_entity_poly.entity_id
_entity_poly.type
_entity_poly.pdbx_seq_one_letter_code
_entity_poly.pdbx_strand_id
1 'polypeptide(L)'
;MDIEISAFGEILIFLIGGVLFIMGGLVTSWIIRPDRPNEEKLQTYESGEQPLSSAWARFNIRFYIIALLFVLFEVEIVFLFPWATVFGRGELVEQTDGLWGWFALIEMVVFILVLALGLAWAWVRGYLEWPKTEQREEEGYKSPVPKELYDNINNKYSRS
;
A
#
# COMPACT_ATOMS: atom_id res chain seq x y z
N MET A 1 36.28 12.40 27.87
CA MET A 1 34.86 12.14 28.16
C MET A 1 34.23 11.92 26.81
N ASP A 2 34.25 10.68 26.37
CA ASP A 2 33.77 10.31 25.04
C ASP A 2 32.25 10.29 25.13
N ILE A 3 31.61 11.05 24.24
CA ILE A 3 30.16 11.09 24.18
C ILE A 3 29.73 9.81 23.47
N GLU A 4 29.45 8.76 24.24
CA GLU A 4 28.79 7.57 23.70
C GLU A 4 27.30 7.89 23.50
N ILE A 5 26.91 8.05 22.23
CA ILE A 5 25.51 8.20 21.85
C ILE A 5 24.91 6.79 21.74
N SER A 6 23.78 6.56 22.41
CA SER A 6 23.01 5.32 22.25
C SER A 6 22.60 5.13 20.78
N ALA A 7 22.47 3.90 20.30
CA ALA A 7 21.95 3.60 18.96
C ALA A 7 20.60 4.30 18.69
N PHE A 8 19.74 4.48 19.70
CA PHE A 8 18.51 5.25 19.57
C PHE A 8 18.75 6.75 19.37
N GLY A 9 19.81 7.29 19.97
CA GLY A 9 20.25 8.67 19.76
C GLY A 9 20.81 8.90 18.35
N GLU A 10 21.55 7.94 17.80
CA GLU A 10 22.01 7.99 16.41
C GLU A 10 20.83 8.02 15.43
N ILE A 11 19.84 7.14 15.63
CA ILE A 11 18.61 7.10 14.84
C ILE A 11 17.86 8.44 14.92
N LEU A 12 17.75 9.02 16.12
CA LEU A 12 17.06 10.29 16.32
C LEU A 12 17.77 11.43 15.57
N ILE A 13 19.09 11.51 15.66
CA ILE A 13 19.89 12.52 14.95
C ILE A 13 19.73 12.36 13.44
N PHE A 14 19.75 11.13 12.93
CA PHE A 14 19.51 10.84 11.51
C PHE A 14 18.12 11.30 11.06
N LEU A 15 17.07 11.02 11.84
CA LEU A 15 15.70 11.45 11.55
C LEU A 15 15.60 12.98 11.51
N ILE A 16 16.15 13.67 12.52
CA ILE A 16 16.21 15.13 12.57
C ILE A 16 16.93 15.68 11.33
N GLY A 17 18.08 15.10 10.98
CA GLY A 17 18.83 15.46 9.77
C GLY A 17 18.01 15.31 8.50
N GLY A 18 17.28 14.20 8.36
CA GLY A 18 16.39 13.96 7.21
C GLY A 18 15.25 14.98 7.12
N VAL A 19 14.59 15.30 8.23
CA VAL A 19 13.54 16.33 8.28
C VAL A 19 14.12 17.70 7.92
N LEU A 20 15.27 18.07 8.48
CA LEU A 20 15.94 19.35 8.18
C LEU A 20 16.35 19.43 6.72
N PHE A 21 16.80 18.33 6.11
CA PHE A 21 17.15 18.29 4.70
C PHE A 21 15.93 18.54 3.79
N ILE A 22 14.82 17.85 4.06
CA ILE A 22 13.56 18.04 3.30
C ILE A 22 13.04 19.47 3.49
N MET A 23 12.96 19.95 4.73
CA MET A 23 12.48 21.30 5.05
C MET A 23 13.40 22.37 4.45
N GLY A 24 14.71 22.20 4.55
CA GLY A 24 15.69 23.09 3.94
C GLY A 24 15.53 23.17 2.43
N GLY A 25 15.30 22.04 1.76
CA GLY A 25 15.01 21.99 0.32
C GLY A 25 13.71 22.72 -0.04
N LEU A 26 12.63 22.49 0.70
CA LEU A 26 11.34 23.16 0.49
C LEU A 26 11.42 24.67 0.72
N VAL A 27 12.08 25.12 1.79
CA VAL A 27 12.29 26.54 2.11
C VAL A 27 13.16 27.21 1.05
N THR A 28 14.25 26.56 0.64
CA THR A 28 15.12 27.07 -0.43
C THR A 28 14.36 27.19 -1.75
N SER A 29 13.57 26.17 -2.12
CA SER A 29 12.70 26.21 -3.29
C SER A 29 11.68 27.35 -3.20
N TRP A 30 11.04 27.53 -2.05
CA TRP A 30 10.08 28.61 -1.82
C TRP A 30 10.70 30.00 -1.95
N ILE A 31 11.95 30.20 -1.49
CA ILE A 31 12.67 31.48 -1.60
C ILE A 31 13.13 31.76 -3.04
N ILE A 32 13.61 30.75 -3.77
CA ILE A 32 14.20 30.93 -5.12
C ILE A 32 13.13 30.94 -6.21
N ARG A 33 11.99 30.26 -6.01
CA ARG A 33 10.94 30.08 -7.01
C ARG A 33 10.34 31.43 -7.45
N PRO A 34 10.16 31.66 -8.76
CA PRO A 34 9.36 32.79 -9.24
C PRO A 34 7.89 32.66 -8.81
N ASP A 35 7.40 33.64 -8.06
CA ASP A 35 6.00 33.70 -7.64
C ASP A 35 5.15 34.48 -8.66
N ARG A 36 4.35 33.76 -9.45
CA ARG A 36 3.46 34.31 -10.48
C ARG A 36 2.15 33.52 -10.54
N PRO A 37 1.25 33.69 -9.55
CA PRO A 37 -0.05 33.04 -9.55
C PRO A 37 -0.90 33.60 -10.69
N ASN A 38 -1.62 32.73 -11.40
CA ASN A 38 -2.67 33.08 -12.36
C ASN A 38 -3.85 32.13 -12.14
N GLU A 39 -5.04 32.52 -12.59
CA GLU A 39 -6.24 31.69 -12.42
C GLU A 39 -6.07 30.31 -13.08
N GLU A 40 -5.47 30.25 -14.26
CA GLU A 40 -5.23 28.98 -14.98
C GLU A 40 -4.29 28.00 -14.25
N LYS A 41 -3.19 28.44 -13.61
CA LYS A 41 -2.30 27.53 -12.86
C LYS A 41 -2.91 27.07 -11.53
N LEU A 42 -3.90 27.80 -11.03
CA LEU A 42 -4.60 27.48 -9.78
C LEU A 42 -5.83 26.60 -10.00
N GLN A 43 -6.24 26.37 -11.25
CA GLN A 43 -7.33 25.46 -11.59
C GLN A 43 -6.90 24.00 -11.47
N THR A 44 -7.86 23.14 -11.14
CA THR A 44 -7.68 21.68 -11.18
C THR A 44 -7.34 21.24 -12.59
N TYR A 45 -6.35 20.35 -12.72
CA TYR A 45 -5.97 19.77 -14.00
C TYR A 45 -7.08 18.83 -14.51
N GLU A 46 -7.69 19.15 -15.65
CA GLU A 46 -8.72 18.34 -16.32
C GLU A 46 -8.45 18.25 -17.83
N SER A 47 -7.19 18.07 -18.23
CA SER A 47 -6.75 17.96 -19.64
C SER A 47 -7.23 19.08 -20.59
N GLY A 48 -7.49 20.28 -20.05
CA GLY A 48 -7.94 21.46 -20.80
C GLY A 48 -9.45 21.74 -20.72
N GLU A 49 -10.22 20.85 -20.09
CA GLU A 49 -11.65 21.03 -19.84
C GLU A 49 -11.92 21.74 -18.51
N GLN A 50 -13.13 22.27 -18.33
CA GLN A 50 -13.56 22.79 -17.04
C GLN A 50 -13.88 21.62 -16.10
N PRO A 51 -13.39 21.64 -14.84
CA PRO A 51 -13.62 20.56 -13.91
C PRO A 51 -15.12 20.37 -13.68
N LEU A 52 -15.62 19.15 -13.90
CA LEU A 52 -17.02 18.83 -13.64
C LEU A 52 -17.31 18.99 -12.15
N SER A 53 -18.38 19.73 -11.83
CA SER A 53 -18.81 19.97 -10.45
C SER A 53 -19.42 18.69 -9.85
N SER A 54 -18.57 17.88 -9.20
CA SER A 54 -18.83 17.05 -8.01
C SER A 54 -17.72 16.00 -7.89
N ALA A 55 -16.77 16.20 -6.97
CA ALA A 55 -15.73 15.22 -6.66
C ALA A 55 -16.24 14.08 -5.74
N TRP A 56 -17.54 14.05 -5.42
CA TRP A 56 -18.14 13.06 -4.53
C TRP A 56 -18.44 11.76 -5.28
N ALA A 57 -17.38 11.07 -5.71
CA ALA A 57 -17.47 9.71 -6.21
C ALA A 57 -17.60 8.74 -5.03
N ARG A 58 -18.45 7.72 -5.17
CA ARG A 58 -18.48 6.60 -4.21
C ARG A 58 -17.21 5.79 -4.42
N PHE A 59 -16.27 5.89 -3.48
CA PHE A 59 -15.09 5.03 -3.47
C PHE A 59 -15.51 3.57 -3.36
N ASN A 60 -14.78 2.71 -4.08
CA ASN A 60 -15.08 1.28 -4.08
C ASN A 60 -14.78 0.66 -2.70
N ILE A 61 -15.70 -0.14 -2.15
CA ILE A 61 -15.50 -0.82 -0.86
C ILE A 61 -14.27 -1.74 -0.84
N ARG A 62 -13.77 -2.17 -2.01
CA ARG A 62 -12.58 -3.03 -2.11
C ARG A 62 -11.32 -2.40 -1.50
N PHE A 63 -11.18 -1.07 -1.52
CA PHE A 63 -10.09 -0.39 -0.83
C PHE A 63 -10.09 -0.68 0.67
N TYR A 64 -11.28 -0.67 1.28
CA TYR A 64 -11.45 -1.00 2.68
C TYR A 64 -11.13 -2.49 2.97
N ILE A 65 -11.57 -3.40 2.10
CA ILE A 65 -11.30 -4.83 2.28
C ILE A 65 -9.79 -5.12 2.19
N ILE A 66 -9.09 -4.52 1.23
CA ILE A 66 -7.64 -4.66 1.09
C ILE A 66 -6.92 -4.08 2.31
N ALA A 67 -7.31 -2.90 2.79
CA ALA A 67 -6.73 -2.29 3.98
C ALA A 67 -6.97 -3.14 5.24
N LEU A 68 -8.18 -3.69 5.40
CA LEU A 68 -8.52 -4.56 6.52
C LEU A 68 -7.71 -5.86 6.49
N LEU A 69 -7.57 -6.48 5.31
CA LEU A 69 -6.72 -7.66 5.13
C LEU A 69 -5.26 -7.33 5.45
N PHE A 70 -4.74 -6.19 4.98
CA PHE A 70 -3.37 -5.75 5.27
C PHE A 70 -3.12 -5.61 6.78
N VAL A 71 -4.00 -4.90 7.49
CA VAL A 71 -3.87 -4.73 8.96
C VAL A 71 -3.94 -6.07 9.69
N LEU A 72 -4.82 -6.97 9.25
CA LEU A 72 -4.88 -8.34 9.78
C LEU A 72 -3.54 -9.04 9.59
N PHE A 73 -2.99 -9.07 8.37
CA PHE A 73 -1.68 -9.69 8.11
C PHE A 73 -0.53 -9.05 8.89
N GLU A 74 -0.51 -7.72 9.08
CA GLU A 74 0.54 -7.06 9.86
C GLU A 74 0.55 -7.53 11.31
N VAL A 75 -0.61 -7.65 11.95
CA VAL A 75 -0.73 -8.16 13.33
C VAL A 75 -0.19 -9.59 13.40
N GLU A 76 -0.43 -10.40 12.38
CA GLU A 76 0.04 -11.79 12.34
C GLU A 76 1.56 -11.88 12.18
N ILE A 77 2.17 -10.98 11.41
CA ILE A 77 3.63 -10.87 11.29
C ILE A 77 4.28 -10.48 12.63
N VAL A 78 3.62 -9.66 13.45
CA VAL A 78 4.11 -9.32 14.80
C VAL A 78 4.27 -10.58 15.66
N PHE A 79 3.45 -11.63 15.47
CA PHE A 79 3.61 -12.92 16.17
C PHE A 79 4.74 -13.78 15.60
N LEU A 80 5.10 -13.63 14.32
CA LEU A 80 6.21 -14.36 13.71
C LEU A 80 7.56 -13.99 14.30
N PHE A 81 7.77 -12.72 14.68
CA PHE A 81 9.06 -12.24 15.18
C PHE A 81 9.48 -12.90 16.51
N PRO A 82 8.67 -12.89 17.59
CA PRO A 82 9.01 -13.59 18.82
C PRO A 82 9.26 -15.07 18.58
N TRP A 83 8.42 -15.74 17.79
CA TRP A 83 8.64 -17.14 17.46
C TRP A 83 10.00 -17.37 16.78
N ALA A 84 10.34 -16.59 15.74
CA ALA A 84 11.58 -16.75 14.99
C ALA A 84 12.81 -16.49 15.88
N THR A 85 12.75 -15.48 16.75
CA THR A 85 13.85 -15.16 17.66
C THR A 85 14.04 -16.18 18.78
N VAL A 86 12.97 -16.80 19.29
CA VAL A 86 13.06 -17.83 20.34
C VAL A 86 13.44 -19.18 19.73
N PHE A 87 12.85 -19.57 18.59
CA PHE A 87 13.21 -20.78 17.85
C PHE A 87 14.68 -20.75 17.40
N GLY A 88 15.20 -19.57 17.06
CA GLY A 88 16.63 -19.39 16.73
C GLY A 88 17.60 -19.58 17.91
N ARG A 89 17.12 -19.72 19.16
CA ARG A 89 17.96 -20.00 20.33
C ARG A 89 18.15 -21.50 20.49
N GLY A 90 19.24 -22.03 19.92
CA GLY A 90 19.58 -23.45 19.98
C GLY A 90 19.63 -24.04 21.40
N GLU A 91 19.99 -23.23 22.40
CA GLU A 91 20.02 -23.64 23.81
C GLU A 91 18.66 -24.16 24.33
N LEU A 92 17.55 -23.53 23.93
CA LEU A 92 16.21 -23.95 24.35
C LEU A 92 15.79 -25.27 23.69
N VAL A 93 16.27 -25.50 22.47
CA VAL A 93 16.02 -26.74 21.72
C VAL A 93 16.81 -27.89 22.34
N GLU A 94 18.07 -27.65 22.71
CA GLU A 94 18.93 -28.65 23.37
C GLU A 94 18.44 -29.01 24.77
N GLN A 95 17.97 -28.03 25.57
CA GLN A 95 17.44 -28.27 26.93
C GLN A 95 16.21 -29.20 26.96
N THR A 96 15.55 -29.41 25.83
CA THR A 96 14.29 -30.17 25.73
C THR A 96 14.42 -31.42 24.84
N ASP A 97 15.64 -31.88 24.57
CA ASP A 97 15.94 -32.99 23.64
C ASP A 97 15.29 -32.81 22.25
N GLY A 98 15.10 -31.55 21.82
CA GLY A 98 14.50 -31.20 20.53
C GLY A 98 12.98 -31.32 20.44
N LEU A 99 12.28 -31.82 21.46
CA LEU A 99 10.81 -31.94 21.46
C LEU A 99 10.13 -30.58 21.33
N TRP A 100 10.63 -29.57 22.04
CA TRP A 100 10.08 -28.21 21.98
C TRP A 100 10.28 -27.58 20.61
N GLY A 101 11.43 -27.82 19.97
CA GLY A 101 11.71 -27.31 18.62
C GLY A 101 10.70 -27.85 17.59
N TRP A 102 10.45 -29.17 17.61
CA TRP A 102 9.44 -29.77 16.73
C TRP A 102 8.03 -29.25 17.00
N PHE A 103 7.65 -29.09 18.26
CA PHE A 103 6.36 -28.51 18.63
C PHE A 103 6.20 -27.09 18.10
N ALA A 104 7.16 -26.20 18.37
CA ALA A 104 7.13 -24.80 17.92
C ALA A 104 7.15 -24.68 16.39
N LEU A 105 7.84 -25.58 15.69
CA LEU A 105 7.86 -25.63 14.22
C LEU A 105 6.48 -26.02 13.67
N ILE A 106 5.86 -27.06 14.22
CA ILE A 106 4.52 -27.51 13.78
C ILE A 106 3.49 -26.41 14.05
N GLU A 107 3.52 -25.79 15.22
CA GLU A 107 2.63 -24.67 15.56
C GLU A 107 2.75 -23.54 14.53
N MET A 108 3.98 -23.20 14.14
CA MET A 108 4.21 -22.16 13.14
C MET A 108 3.75 -22.55 11.73
N VAL A 109 3.95 -23.80 11.33
CA VAL A 109 3.42 -24.31 10.06
C VAL A 109 1.89 -24.21 10.05
N VAL A 110 1.23 -24.61 11.13
CA VAL A 110 -0.23 -24.50 11.26
C VAL A 110 -0.66 -23.04 11.21
N PHE A 111 0.02 -22.14 11.93
CA PHE A 111 -0.26 -20.71 11.92
C PHE A 111 -0.18 -20.12 10.50
N ILE A 112 0.92 -20.38 9.77
CA ILE A 112 1.10 -19.94 8.38
C ILE A 112 0.03 -20.54 7.46
N LEU A 113 -0.35 -21.81 7.65
CA LEU A 113 -1.41 -22.44 6.86
C LEU A 113 -2.77 -21.75 7.08
N VAL A 114 -3.10 -21.35 8.31
CA VAL A 114 -4.34 -20.61 8.59
C VAL A 114 -4.34 -19.26 7.85
N LEU A 115 -3.22 -18.53 7.87
CA LEU A 115 -3.06 -17.27 7.13
C LEU A 115 -3.20 -17.48 5.62
N ALA A 116 -2.52 -18.50 5.08
CA ALA A 116 -2.57 -18.84 3.67
C ALA A 116 -3.99 -19.22 3.23
N LEU A 117 -4.74 -19.95 4.05
CA LEU A 117 -6.14 -20.29 3.79
C LEU A 117 -7.04 -19.04 3.79
N GLY A 118 -6.84 -18.13 4.74
CA GLY A 118 -7.55 -16.85 4.77
C GLY A 118 -7.29 -16.02 3.50
N LEU A 119 -6.03 -15.94 3.08
CA LEU A 119 -5.65 -15.25 1.84
C LEU A 119 -6.25 -15.93 0.60
N ALA A 120 -6.14 -17.26 0.51
CA ALA A 120 -6.67 -18.04 -0.60
C ALA A 120 -8.19 -17.87 -0.71
N TRP A 121 -8.90 -17.86 0.41
CA TRP A 121 -10.34 -17.61 0.42
C TRP A 121 -10.68 -16.20 -0.08
N ALA A 122 -9.97 -15.17 0.39
CA ALA A 122 -10.18 -13.79 -0.06
C ALA A 122 -9.90 -13.62 -1.55
N TRP A 123 -8.89 -14.33 -2.06
CA TRP A 123 -8.59 -14.38 -3.49
C TRP A 123 -9.72 -15.03 -4.28
N VAL A 124 -10.16 -16.23 -3.91
CA VAL A 124 -11.24 -16.96 -4.62
C VAL A 124 -12.55 -16.17 -4.63
N ARG A 125 -12.78 -15.34 -3.60
CA ARG A 125 -13.95 -14.43 -3.53
C ARG A 125 -13.81 -13.17 -4.40
N GLY A 126 -12.69 -12.96 -5.07
CA GLY A 126 -12.44 -11.81 -5.94
C GLY A 126 -12.24 -10.49 -5.17
N TYR A 127 -11.99 -10.53 -3.86
CA TYR A 127 -11.80 -9.31 -3.06
C TYR A 127 -10.49 -8.59 -3.36
N LEU A 128 -9.52 -9.31 -3.93
CA LEU A 128 -8.24 -8.76 -4.36
C LEU A 128 -8.26 -8.25 -5.81
N GLU A 129 -9.37 -8.45 -6.53
CA GLU A 129 -9.46 -8.04 -7.94
C GLU A 129 -9.76 -6.55 -8.06
N TRP A 130 -9.09 -5.89 -9.02
CA TRP A 130 -9.36 -4.50 -9.32
C TRP A 130 -10.57 -4.36 -10.27
N PRO A 131 -11.62 -3.62 -9.90
CA PRO A 131 -12.74 -3.37 -10.79
C PRO A 131 -12.32 -2.36 -11.88
N LYS A 132 -12.67 -2.65 -13.13
CA LYS A 132 -12.55 -1.67 -14.21
C LYS A 132 -13.50 -0.51 -13.91
N THR A 133 -13.00 0.73 -14.00
CA THR A 133 -13.85 1.92 -13.87
C THR A 133 -14.91 1.87 -14.96
N GLU A 134 -16.18 1.85 -14.57
CA GLU A 134 -17.29 2.00 -15.50
C GLU A 134 -17.26 3.45 -16.00
N GLN A 135 -16.90 3.64 -17.27
CA GLN A 135 -16.92 4.95 -17.88
C GLN A 135 -18.38 5.39 -17.96
N ARG A 136 -18.75 6.41 -17.18
CA ARG A 136 -20.06 7.05 -17.37
C ARG A 136 -19.99 7.76 -18.70
N GLU A 137 -20.81 7.31 -19.64
CA GLU A 137 -21.02 8.04 -20.89
C GLU A 137 -21.60 9.41 -20.52
N GLU A 138 -20.98 10.48 -21.02
CA GLU A 138 -21.53 11.82 -20.88
C GLU A 138 -22.91 11.86 -21.53
N GLU A 139 -23.94 12.24 -20.76
CA GLU A 139 -25.31 12.34 -21.24
C GLU A 139 -25.37 13.35 -22.40
N GLY A 140 -25.46 12.86 -23.63
CA GLY A 140 -25.65 13.68 -24.84
C GLY A 140 -24.44 13.78 -25.78
N TYR A 141 -23.27 13.26 -25.42
CA TYR A 141 -22.12 13.23 -26.34
C TYR A 141 -22.24 12.06 -27.33
N LYS A 142 -22.47 12.37 -28.61
CA LYS A 142 -22.40 11.38 -29.69
C LYS A 142 -20.98 11.35 -30.26
N SER A 143 -20.21 10.33 -29.89
CA SER A 143 -18.89 10.10 -30.49
C SER A 143 -19.02 9.94 -32.01
N PRO A 144 -18.14 10.58 -32.81
CA PRO A 144 -18.03 10.32 -34.24
C PRO A 144 -17.64 8.87 -34.55
N VAL A 145 -17.05 8.17 -33.58
CA VAL A 145 -16.60 6.79 -33.71
C VAL A 145 -17.71 5.84 -33.21
N PRO A 146 -18.11 4.83 -34.01
CA PRO A 146 -19.12 3.86 -33.60
C PRO A 146 -18.70 3.07 -32.35
N LYS A 147 -19.65 2.84 -31.42
CA LYS A 147 -19.43 2.04 -30.19
C LYS A 147 -18.86 0.65 -30.48
N GLU A 148 -19.32 0.02 -31.57
CA GLU A 148 -18.85 -1.30 -32.01
C GLU A 148 -17.32 -1.36 -32.19
N LEU A 149 -16.68 -0.26 -32.62
CA LEU A 149 -15.23 -0.23 -32.80
C LEU A 149 -14.50 -0.31 -31.45
N TYR A 150 -15.02 0.41 -30.45
CA TYR A 150 -14.51 0.36 -29.07
C TYR A 150 -14.73 -1.01 -28.45
N ASP A 151 -15.91 -1.61 -28.66
CA ASP A 151 -16.23 -2.95 -28.15
C ASP A 151 -15.30 -4.01 -28.74
N ASN A 152 -15.01 -3.92 -30.05
CA ASN A 152 -14.08 -4.84 -30.72
C ASN A 152 -12.65 -4.72 -30.17
N ILE A 153 -12.18 -3.49 -29.92
CA ILE A 153 -10.87 -3.25 -29.30
C ILE A 153 -10.85 -3.77 -27.87
N ASN A 154 -11.85 -3.42 -27.06
CA ASN A 154 -11.95 -3.88 -25.68
C ASN A 154 -11.98 -5.41 -25.61
N ASN A 155 -12.78 -6.08 -26.44
CA ASN A 155 -12.85 -7.54 -26.49
C ASN A 155 -11.54 -8.19 -26.94
N LYS A 156 -10.79 -7.54 -27.85
CA LYS A 156 -9.48 -8.01 -28.29
C LYS A 156 -8.43 -8.00 -27.16
N TYR A 157 -8.49 -7.01 -26.26
CA TYR A 157 -7.50 -6.83 -25.19
C TYR A 157 -7.99 -7.22 -23.77
N SER A 158 -9.27 -7.58 -23.60
CA SER A 158 -9.89 -7.93 -22.31
C SER A 158 -9.51 -9.33 -21.78
N ARG A 159 -8.90 -10.19 -22.60
CA ARG A 159 -8.58 -11.59 -22.28
C ARG A 159 -7.08 -11.88 -22.06
N SER A 160 -6.24 -10.86 -21.98
CA SER A 160 -4.85 -11.00 -21.52
C SER A 160 -4.73 -10.60 -20.06
#